data_AF-A0A8S1HFX9-F1
#
_entry.id   AF-A0A8S1HFX9-F1
#
_cell.length_a   1.000
_cell.length_b   1.000
_cell.length_c   1.000
_cell.angle_alpha   90.00
_cell.angle_beta   90.00
_cell.angle_gamma   90.00
#
_symmetry.space_group_name_H-M   'P 1'
#
loop_
_entity.id
_entity.type
_entity.pdbx_description
1 polymer ?
#
loop_
_entity_poly.entity_id
_entity_poly.type
_entity_poly.pdbx_seq_one_letter_code
_entity_poly.pdbx_strand_id
1 'polypeptide(L)'
;MSKRRLTEMEYSKEHTCEVLREKVHNFRLQKEQQLYPIFDQIMELESFINGKMNEFERVGDEVIELQNSGAPGHEIEWKRNQRDCLRNELNALRDRKNIREQELSQKRQEIDQQVQILLQKLERGETF
;
A
#
# COMPACT_ATOMS: atom_id res chain seq x y z
N MET A 1 40.94 5.14 -38.67
CA MET A 1 40.27 6.05 -37.71
C MET A 1 41.17 6.25 -36.50
N SER A 2 41.28 7.47 -35.96
CA SER A 2 42.16 7.78 -34.82
C SER A 2 41.61 7.22 -33.51
N LYS A 3 42.48 6.66 -32.65
CA LYS A 3 42.14 6.16 -31.29
C LYS A 3 41.42 7.20 -30.42
N ARG A 4 41.60 8.51 -30.67
CA ARG A 4 40.85 9.59 -30.01
C ARG A 4 39.37 9.64 -30.37
N ARG A 5 39.00 9.34 -31.62
CA ARG A 5 37.58 9.36 -32.03
C ARG A 5 36.79 8.18 -31.47
N LEU A 6 37.44 7.05 -31.21
CA LEU A 6 36.80 5.89 -30.57
C LEU A 6 36.47 6.18 -29.11
N THR A 7 37.40 6.79 -28.38
CA THR A 7 37.23 7.14 -26.96
C THR A 7 36.18 8.25 -26.76
N GLU A 8 36.12 9.27 -27.63
CA GLU A 8 35.07 10.30 -27.58
C GLU A 8 33.68 9.74 -27.87
N MET A 9 33.58 8.75 -28.75
CA MET A 9 32.33 8.10 -29.12
C MET A 9 31.84 7.10 -28.06
N GLU A 10 32.75 6.42 -27.36
CA GLU A 10 32.46 5.59 -26.18
C GLU A 10 31.98 6.45 -25.00
N TYR A 11 32.68 7.56 -24.71
CA TYR A 11 32.29 8.52 -23.67
C TYR A 11 30.91 9.15 -23.91
N SER A 12 30.60 9.49 -25.16
CA SER A 12 29.27 10.01 -25.56
C SER A 12 28.15 8.97 -25.35
N LYS A 13 28.41 7.69 -25.60
CA LYS A 13 27.44 6.60 -25.38
C LYS A 13 27.22 6.34 -23.89
N GLU A 14 28.28 6.30 -23.09
CA GLU A 14 28.18 6.12 -21.63
C GLU A 14 27.40 7.26 -20.98
N HIS A 15 27.70 8.50 -21.35
CA HIS A 15 26.98 9.67 -20.85
C HIS A 15 25.49 9.67 -21.25
N THR A 16 25.18 9.27 -22.49
CA THR A 16 23.79 9.15 -22.96
C THR A 16 23.04 8.07 -22.18
N CYS A 17 23.68 6.94 -21.89
CA CYS A 17 23.11 5.87 -21.07
C CYS A 17 22.83 6.31 -19.63
N GLU A 18 23.70 7.10 -19.02
CA GLU A 18 23.49 7.65 -17.67
C GLU A 18 22.26 8.57 -17.61
N VAL A 19 22.15 9.52 -18.55
CA VAL A 19 21.00 10.45 -18.63
C VAL A 19 19.69 9.68 -18.81
N LEU A 20 19.68 8.62 -19.62
CA LEU A 20 18.49 7.81 -19.84
C LEU A 20 18.11 6.98 -18.61
N ARG A 21 19.08 6.43 -17.88
CA ARG A 21 18.85 5.75 -16.59
C ARG A 21 18.28 6.70 -15.54
N GLU A 22 18.80 7.92 -15.47
CA GLU A 22 18.30 8.96 -14.56
C GLU A 22 16.83 9.32 -14.90
N LYS A 23 16.49 9.43 -16.19
CA LYS A 23 15.09 9.65 -16.60
C LYS A 23 14.16 8.51 -16.20
N VAL A 24 14.57 7.25 -16.35
CA VAL A 24 13.77 6.10 -15.87
C VAL A 24 13.62 6.12 -14.36
N HIS A 25 14.68 6.47 -13.63
CA HIS A 25 14.64 6.59 -12.17
C HIS A 25 13.65 7.69 -11.73
N ASN A 26 13.74 8.88 -12.34
CA ASN A 26 12.83 9.99 -12.06
C ASN A 26 11.37 9.65 -12.42
N PHE A 27 11.15 8.94 -13.53
CA PHE A 27 9.83 8.43 -13.90
C PHE A 27 9.27 7.47 -12.85
N ARG A 28 10.08 6.51 -12.37
CA ARG A 28 9.69 5.58 -11.32
C ARG A 28 9.31 6.34 -10.04
N LEU A 29 10.15 7.27 -9.59
CA LEU A 29 9.87 8.10 -8.42
C LEU A 29 8.56 8.88 -8.56
N GLN A 30 8.34 9.53 -9.70
CA GLN A 30 7.11 10.28 -9.96
C GLN A 30 5.87 9.36 -9.91
N LYS A 31 5.97 8.13 -10.41
CA LYS A 31 4.87 7.16 -10.37
C LYS A 31 4.65 6.60 -8.96
N GLU A 32 5.71 6.32 -8.22
CA GLU A 32 5.62 5.86 -6.83
C GLU A 32 4.98 6.94 -5.92
N GLN A 33 5.23 8.22 -6.19
CA GLN A 33 4.54 9.32 -5.50
C GLN A 33 3.00 9.28 -5.66
N GLN A 34 2.50 8.74 -6.77
CA GLN A 34 1.06 8.57 -7.00
C GLN A 34 0.45 7.49 -6.11
N LEU A 35 1.26 6.65 -5.47
CA LEU A 35 0.80 5.62 -4.55
C LEU A 35 0.58 6.14 -3.12
N TYR A 36 1.16 7.29 -2.76
CA TYR A 36 1.04 7.83 -1.40
C TYR A 36 -0.40 8.01 -0.91
N PRO A 37 -1.34 8.54 -1.71
CA PRO A 37 -2.74 8.65 -1.26
C PRO A 37 -3.40 7.31 -0.91
N ILE A 38 -2.96 6.20 -1.52
CA ILE A 38 -3.46 4.86 -1.20
C ILE A 38 -2.83 4.38 0.12
N PHE A 39 -1.52 4.62 0.30
CA PHE A 39 -0.84 4.35 1.56
C PHE A 39 -1.48 5.09 2.74
N ASP A 40 -1.73 6.39 2.59
CA ASP A 40 -2.34 7.21 3.64
C ASP A 40 -3.70 6.64 4.04
N GLN A 41 -4.54 6.26 3.07
CA GLN A 41 -5.82 5.61 3.33
C GLN A 41 -5.69 4.27 4.07
N ILE A 42 -4.67 3.46 3.74
CA ILE A 42 -4.42 2.18 4.44
C ILE A 42 -4.03 2.46 5.90
N MET A 43 -3.17 3.45 6.13
CA MET A 43 -2.75 3.84 7.48
C MET A 43 -3.90 4.40 8.32
N GLU A 44 -4.77 5.22 7.72
CA GLU A 44 -5.98 5.72 8.37
C GLU A 44 -6.93 4.58 8.74
N LEU A 45 -7.16 3.63 7.82
CA LEU A 45 -7.98 2.45 8.08
C LEU A 45 -7.39 1.59 9.21
N GLU A 46 -6.07 1.42 9.24
CA GLU A 46 -5.39 0.68 10.30
C GLU A 46 -5.55 1.35 11.67
N SER A 47 -5.38 2.67 11.74
CA SER A 47 -5.66 3.43 12.96
C SER A 47 -7.12 3.28 13.41
N PHE A 48 -8.07 3.33 12.47
CA PHE A 48 -9.49 3.20 12.78
C PHE A 48 -9.86 1.78 13.26
N ILE A 49 -9.31 0.75 12.60
CA ILE A 49 -9.45 -0.66 13.02
C ILE A 49 -8.91 -0.84 14.43
N ASN A 50 -7.74 -0.29 14.77
CA ASN A 50 -7.17 -0.40 16.10
C ASN A 50 -8.07 0.26 17.16
N GLY A 51 -8.62 1.45 16.86
CA GLY A 51 -9.60 2.10 17.75
C GLY A 51 -10.84 1.24 17.99
N LYS A 52 -11.39 0.63 16.94
CA LYS A 52 -12.55 -0.27 17.02
C LYS A 52 -12.25 -1.60 17.70
N MET A 53 -11.03 -2.12 17.56
CA MET A 53 -10.56 -3.31 18.28
C MET A 53 -10.55 -3.07 19.79
N ASN A 54 -10.04 -1.91 20.23
CA ASN A 54 -10.06 -1.54 21.65
C ASN A 54 -11.50 -1.45 22.19
N GLU A 55 -12.42 -0.88 21.40
CA GLU A 55 -13.84 -0.83 21.78
C GLU A 55 -14.44 -2.24 21.88
N PHE A 56 -14.13 -3.13 20.93
CA PHE A 56 -14.58 -4.52 20.93
C PHE A 56 -14.07 -5.30 22.14
N GLU A 57 -12.80 -5.11 22.52
CA GLU A 57 -12.21 -5.72 23.71
C GLU A 57 -12.89 -5.24 24.98
N ARG A 58 -13.07 -3.91 25.13
CA ARG A 58 -13.78 -3.33 26.27
C ARG A 58 -15.20 -3.86 26.42
N VAL A 59 -15.96 -3.95 25.33
CA VAL A 59 -17.32 -4.55 25.38
C VAL A 59 -17.25 -6.03 25.74
N GLY A 60 -16.20 -6.74 25.31
CA GLY A 60 -15.93 -8.12 25.72
C GLY A 60 -15.75 -8.26 27.24
N ASP A 61 -14.97 -7.37 27.85
CA ASP A 61 -14.74 -7.34 29.31
C ASP A 61 -16.04 -7.00 30.06
N GLU A 62 -16.81 -6.01 29.59
CA GLU A 62 -18.12 -5.65 30.17
C GLU A 62 -19.10 -6.83 30.17
N VAL A 63 -19.09 -7.66 29.11
CA VAL A 63 -19.91 -8.89 29.09
C VAL A 63 -19.48 -9.87 30.17
N ILE A 64 -18.17 -10.07 30.38
CA ILE A 64 -17.63 -10.97 31.40
C ILE A 64 -17.99 -10.46 32.79
N GLU A 65 -17.86 -9.16 33.04
CA GLU A 65 -18.23 -8.53 34.31
C GLU A 65 -19.71 -8.73 34.65
N LEU A 66 -20.61 -8.47 33.69
CA LEU A 66 -22.06 -8.66 33.87
C LEU A 66 -22.42 -10.13 34.15
N GLN A 67 -21.73 -11.07 33.51
CA GLN A 67 -21.91 -12.49 33.80
C GLN A 67 -21.48 -12.85 35.23
N ASN A 68 -20.37 -12.28 35.69
CA ASN A 68 -19.83 -12.54 37.03
C ASN A 68 -20.64 -11.85 38.13
N SER A 69 -21.30 -10.73 37.84
CA SER A 69 -22.13 -10.00 38.81
C SER A 69 -23.55 -10.56 38.95
N GLY A 70 -23.91 -11.59 38.16
CA GLY A 70 -25.27 -12.13 38.13
C GLY A 70 -26.28 -11.14 37.53
N ALA A 71 -25.83 -10.28 36.60
CA ALA A 71 -26.70 -9.31 35.95
C ALA A 71 -27.88 -10.00 35.22
N PRO A 72 -29.01 -9.30 35.04
CA PRO A 72 -30.14 -9.82 34.28
C PRO A 72 -29.72 -10.27 32.87
N GLY A 73 -30.28 -11.40 32.42
CA GLY A 73 -29.90 -11.99 31.12
C GLY A 73 -30.08 -11.04 29.92
N HIS A 74 -31.06 -10.14 29.96
CA HIS A 74 -31.29 -9.17 28.90
C HIS A 74 -30.18 -8.11 28.78
N GLU A 75 -29.51 -7.74 29.89
CA GLU A 75 -28.37 -6.81 29.86
C GLU A 75 -27.14 -7.47 29.24
N ILE A 76 -26.88 -8.73 29.61
CA ILE A 76 -25.80 -9.54 29.03
C ILE A 76 -26.04 -9.73 27.52
N GLU A 77 -27.28 -10.04 27.12
CA GLU A 77 -27.67 -10.21 25.72
C GLU A 77 -27.51 -8.91 24.91
N TRP A 78 -27.92 -7.77 25.48
CA TRP A 78 -27.73 -6.47 24.85
C TRP A 78 -26.25 -6.18 24.56
N LYS A 79 -25.37 -6.43 25.55
CA LYS A 79 -23.92 -6.26 25.36
C LYS A 79 -23.30 -7.24 24.36
N ARG A 80 -23.78 -8.49 24.32
CA ARG A 80 -23.36 -9.46 23.30
C ARG A 80 -23.74 -9.01 21.90
N ASN A 81 -24.96 -8.48 21.73
CA ASN A 81 -25.39 -7.92 20.45
C ASN A 81 -24.53 -6.72 20.04
N GLN A 82 -24.19 -5.83 20.99
CA GLN A 82 -23.25 -4.73 20.73
C GLN A 82 -21.89 -5.25 20.26
N ARG A 83 -21.36 -6.30 20.90
CA ARG A 83 -20.10 -6.94 20.52
C ARG A 83 -20.15 -7.54 19.12
N ASP A 84 -21.25 -8.21 18.76
CA ASP A 84 -21.41 -8.80 17.43
C ASP A 84 -21.56 -7.73 16.34
N CYS A 85 -22.23 -6.60 16.62
CA CYS A 85 -22.23 -5.43 15.73
C CYS A 85 -20.80 -4.91 15.48
N LEU A 86 -20.02 -4.71 16.55
CA LEU A 86 -18.62 -4.27 16.44
C LEU A 86 -17.75 -5.27 15.67
N ARG A 87 -17.97 -6.58 15.85
CA ARG A 87 -17.28 -7.62 15.08
C ARG A 87 -17.56 -7.48 13.58
N ASN A 88 -18.83 -7.27 13.22
CA ASN A 88 -19.22 -7.11 11.82
C ASN A 88 -18.62 -5.84 11.20
N GLU A 89 -18.61 -4.72 11.96
CA GLU A 89 -17.93 -3.49 11.55
C GLU A 89 -16.42 -3.71 11.33
N LEU A 90 -15.75 -4.38 12.26
CA LEU A 90 -14.33 -4.69 12.16
C LEU A 90 -14.00 -5.55 10.94
N ASN A 91 -14.81 -6.56 10.64
CA ASN A 91 -14.65 -7.38 9.45
C ASN A 91 -14.79 -6.55 8.17
N ALA A 92 -15.82 -5.70 8.08
CA ALA A 92 -16.01 -4.82 6.93
C ALA A 92 -14.84 -3.83 6.73
N LEU A 93 -14.29 -3.30 7.82
CA LEU A 93 -13.11 -2.43 7.78
C LEU A 93 -11.85 -3.16 7.31
N ARG A 94 -11.64 -4.40 7.80
CA ARG A 94 -10.53 -5.25 7.36
C ARG A 94 -10.64 -5.59 5.88
N ASP A 95 -11.84 -5.93 5.41
CA ASP A 95 -12.09 -6.18 3.98
C ASP A 95 -11.78 -4.93 3.14
N ARG A 96 -12.20 -3.76 3.61
CA ARG A 96 -11.88 -2.49 2.95
C ARG A 96 -10.36 -2.21 2.91
N LYS A 97 -9.64 -2.50 4.01
CA LYS A 97 -8.16 -2.39 4.06
C LYS A 97 -7.52 -3.34 3.04
N ASN A 98 -7.95 -4.60 3.02
CA ASN A 98 -7.46 -5.62 2.09
C ASN A 98 -7.67 -5.20 0.63
N ILE A 99 -8.82 -4.63 0.29
CA ILE A 99 -9.09 -4.12 -1.07
C ILE A 99 -8.09 -3.01 -1.45
N ARG A 100 -7.80 -2.08 -0.53
CA ARG A 100 -6.83 -1.01 -0.78
C ARG A 100 -5.40 -1.54 -0.91
N GLU A 101 -5.02 -2.54 -0.10
CA GLU A 101 -3.71 -3.20 -0.22
C GLU A 101 -3.57 -3.93 -1.57
N GLN A 102 -4.64 -4.57 -2.05
CA GLN A 102 -4.67 -5.18 -3.39
C GLN A 102 -4.52 -4.13 -4.50
N GLU A 103 -5.25 -3.02 -4.42
CA GLU A 103 -5.15 -1.90 -5.36
C GLU A 103 -3.72 -1.34 -5.40
N LEU A 104 -3.11 -1.14 -4.22
CA LEU A 104 -1.73 -0.69 -4.10
C LEU A 104 -0.74 -1.66 -4.75
N SER A 105 -0.90 -2.96 -4.49
CA SER A 105 -0.06 -4.01 -5.08
C SER A 105 -0.19 -4.03 -6.61
N GLN A 106 -1.42 -3.95 -7.13
CA GLN A 106 -1.67 -3.88 -8.57
C GLN A 106 -1.01 -2.65 -9.20
N LYS A 107 -1.16 -1.48 -8.58
CA LYS A 107 -0.54 -0.24 -9.07
C LYS A 107 0.99 -0.32 -9.07
N ARG A 108 1.61 -0.93 -8.05
CA ARG A 108 3.06 -1.19 -8.03
C ARG A 108 3.49 -2.08 -9.18
N GLN A 109 2.76 -3.17 -9.43
CA GLN A 109 3.05 -4.05 -10.57
C GLN A 109 2.93 -3.33 -11.92
N GLU A 110 1.92 -2.48 -12.10
CA GLU A 110 1.76 -1.65 -13.30
C GLU A 110 2.97 -0.71 -13.50
N ILE A 111 3.47 -0.11 -12.42
CA ILE A 111 4.65 0.76 -12.47
C ILE A 111 5.90 -0.03 -12.83
N ASP A 112 6.13 -1.18 -12.19
CA ASP A 112 7.28 -2.03 -12.49
C ASP A 112 7.25 -2.51 -13.94
N GLN A 113 6.08 -2.88 -14.47
CA GLN A 113 5.92 -3.23 -15.89
C GLN A 113 6.26 -2.06 -16.82
N GLN A 114 5.78 -0.84 -16.53
CA GLN A 114 6.11 0.35 -17.31
C GLN A 114 7.61 0.64 -17.29
N VAL A 115 8.25 0.53 -16.13
CA VAL A 115 9.71 0.71 -15.98
C VAL A 115 10.47 -0.33 -16.80
N GLN A 116 10.07 -1.61 -16.75
CA GLN A 116 10.70 -2.66 -17.56
C GLN A 116 10.59 -2.40 -19.06
N ILE A 117 9.42 -1.95 -19.54
CA ILE A 117 9.25 -1.58 -20.95
C ILE A 117 10.20 -0.43 -21.33
N LEU A 118 10.33 0.58 -20.47
CA LEU A 118 11.25 1.70 -20.72
C LEU A 118 12.70 1.23 -20.76
N LEU A 119 13.12 0.37 -19.84
CA LEU A 119 14.46 -0.20 -19.84
C LEU A 119 14.75 -1.02 -21.10
N GLN A 120 13.80 -1.83 -21.57
CA GLN A 120 13.94 -2.59 -22.82
C GLN A 120 14.05 -1.69 -24.05
N LYS A 121 13.31 -0.57 -24.10
CA LYS A 121 13.43 0.42 -25.17
C LYS A 121 14.82 1.07 -25.19
N LEU A 122 15.36 1.37 -24.00
CA LEU A 122 16.71 1.90 -23.85
C LEU A 122 17.78 0.94 -24.33
N GLU A 123 17.67 -0.35 -24.01
CA GLU A 123 18.59 -1.39 -24.48
C GLU A 123 18.59 -1.51 -26.01
N ARG A 124 17.45 -1.25 -26.66
CA ARG A 124 17.31 -1.25 -28.12
C ARG A 124 17.80 0.05 -28.78
N GLY A 125 18.17 1.06 -28.01
CA GLY A 125 18.53 2.39 -28.52
C GLY A 125 17.33 3.17 -29.05
N GLU A 126 16.10 2.80 -28.68
CA GLU A 126 14.89 3.56 -29.01
C GLU A 126 14.85 4.81 -28.13
N THR A 127 14.73 5.99 -28.74
CA THR A 127 14.54 7.24 -28.00
C THR A 127 13.12 7.34 -27.44
N PHE A 128 13.01 7.91 -26.24
CA PHE A 128 11.76 8.18 -25.52
C PHE A 128 10.71 8.95 -26.33
#